data_AF-A0A957T8I5-F1
#
_entry.id   AF-A0A957T8I5-F1
#
_cell.length_a   1.000
_cell.length_b   1.000
_cell.length_c   1.000
_cell.angle_alpha   90.00
_cell.angle_beta   90.00
_cell.angle_gamma   90.00
#
_symmetry.space_group_name_H-M   'P 1'
#
loop_
_entity.id
_entity.type
_entity.pdbx_description
1 polymer ?
#
loop_
_entity_poly.entity_id
_entity_poly.type
_entity_poly.pdbx_seq_one_letter_code
_entity_poly.pdbx_strand_id
1 'polypeptide(L)'
;ANASIPTPQPVIGRPMFGNYGRAVGSTSLTFLSQAGHAAGVHQTLGLHKIAVPVRNCRGVTNADMVHNTFTPNISVDPETYEVRVDGELLTCDPADVLPMAQRYFLF
;
A
#
# COMPACT_ATOMS: atom_id res chain seq x y z
N ALA A 1 28.20 -13.68 -0.84
CA ALA A 1 28.87 -12.37 -0.79
C ALA A 1 30.37 -12.66 -0.73
N ASN A 2 31.08 -12.54 -1.87
CA ASN A 2 32.51 -12.84 -1.95
C ASN A 2 33.21 -11.96 -3.01
N ALA A 3 32.54 -10.91 -3.48
CA ALA A 3 33.13 -9.96 -4.41
C ALA A 3 33.93 -8.92 -3.62
N SER A 4 34.87 -8.24 -4.28
CA SER A 4 35.70 -7.18 -3.67
C SER A 4 34.90 -5.91 -3.31
N ILE A 5 33.74 -5.69 -3.94
CA ILE A 5 32.82 -4.57 -3.74
C ILE A 5 31.35 -5.06 -3.92
N PRO A 6 30.30 -4.28 -3.57
CA PRO A 6 28.93 -4.81 -3.50
C PRO A 6 28.12 -4.78 -4.81
N THR A 7 28.65 -4.18 -5.88
CA THR A 7 27.98 -4.02 -7.19
C THR A 7 28.17 -5.15 -8.23
N PRO A 8 29.17 -6.06 -8.13
CA PRO A 8 29.31 -7.16 -9.08
C PRO A 8 28.13 -8.12 -9.05
N GLN A 9 27.81 -8.65 -10.24
CA GLN A 9 26.66 -9.53 -10.45
C GLN A 9 26.82 -10.89 -9.73
N PRO A 10 25.72 -11.53 -9.31
CA PRO A 10 24.31 -11.15 -9.52
C PRO A 10 23.77 -10.16 -8.46
N VAL A 11 23.18 -9.06 -8.92
CA VAL A 11 22.46 -8.07 -8.10
C VAL A 11 20.98 -8.40 -8.06
N ILE A 12 20.48 -8.75 -6.88
CA ILE A 12 19.08 -9.13 -6.62
C ILE A 12 18.62 -8.52 -5.29
N GLY A 13 17.31 -8.36 -5.10
CA GLY A 13 16.74 -7.95 -3.81
C GLY A 13 17.09 -8.95 -2.71
N ARG A 14 17.64 -8.48 -1.59
CA ARG A 14 18.03 -9.31 -0.44
C ARG A 14 17.63 -8.66 0.89
N PRO A 15 17.23 -9.45 1.89
CA PRO A 15 17.10 -8.98 3.26
C PRO A 15 18.36 -8.27 3.77
N MET A 16 18.17 -7.16 4.47
CA MET A 16 19.23 -6.41 5.17
C MET A 16 18.99 -6.46 6.68
N PHE A 17 19.87 -5.84 7.46
CA PHE A 17 19.89 -5.94 8.94
C PHE A 17 18.54 -5.71 9.64
N GLY A 18 17.71 -4.78 9.13
CA GLY A 18 16.38 -4.52 9.69
C GLY A 18 15.38 -5.69 9.56
N ASN A 19 15.68 -6.69 8.74
CA ASN A 19 14.83 -7.87 8.56
C ASN A 19 15.20 -9.05 9.49
N TYR A 20 16.18 -8.90 10.39
CA TYR A 20 16.68 -10.01 11.20
C TYR A 20 16.40 -9.85 12.69
N GLY A 21 15.98 -10.97 13.32
CA GLY A 21 15.87 -11.09 14.76
C GLY A 21 15.05 -9.98 15.42
N ARG A 22 15.64 -9.35 16.45
CA ARG A 22 14.99 -8.29 17.23
C ARG A 22 14.91 -6.94 16.51
N ALA A 23 15.70 -6.72 15.46
CA ALA A 23 15.68 -5.47 14.70
C ALA A 23 14.31 -5.23 14.03
N VAL A 24 13.66 -6.30 13.56
CA VAL A 24 12.31 -6.24 12.96
C VAL A 24 11.30 -5.59 13.91
N GLY A 25 11.45 -5.84 15.22
CA GLY A 25 10.56 -5.30 16.26
C GLY A 25 10.67 -3.78 16.41
N SER A 26 11.89 -3.24 16.40
CA SER A 26 12.15 -1.82 16.58
C SER A 26 11.99 -0.99 15.30
N THR A 27 11.99 -1.62 14.12
CA THR A 27 11.84 -0.93 12.82
C THR A 27 10.47 -1.14 12.17
N SER A 28 9.52 -1.79 12.85
CA SER A 28 8.17 -2.05 12.35
C SER A 28 7.11 -1.74 13.38
N LEU A 29 5.90 -1.45 12.90
CA LEU A 29 4.72 -1.24 13.75
C LEU A 29 3.72 -2.39 13.60
N THR A 30 2.98 -2.67 14.68
CA THR A 30 1.74 -3.45 14.65
C THR A 30 0.59 -2.53 15.03
N PHE A 31 -0.30 -2.26 14.09
CA PHE A 31 -1.48 -1.45 14.34
C PHE A 31 -2.57 -2.26 15.05
N LEU A 32 -3.13 -1.69 16.12
CA LEU A 32 -4.22 -2.29 16.90
C LEU A 32 -5.40 -1.33 16.96
N SER A 33 -6.59 -1.85 17.29
CA SER A 33 -7.69 -0.99 17.72
C SER A 33 -7.33 -0.29 19.04
N GLN A 34 -7.90 0.90 19.27
CA GLN A 34 -7.68 1.62 20.52
C GLN A 34 -8.06 0.76 21.75
N ALA A 35 -9.15 -0.01 21.66
CA ALA A 35 -9.58 -0.92 22.72
C ALA A 35 -8.57 -2.07 22.94
N GLY A 36 -8.07 -2.71 21.88
CA GLY A 36 -7.10 -3.81 22.00
C GLY A 36 -5.75 -3.34 22.53
N HIS A 37 -5.32 -2.14 22.15
CA HIS A 37 -4.13 -1.53 22.72
C HIS A 37 -4.31 -1.21 24.22
N ALA A 38 -5.45 -0.64 24.61
CA ALA A 38 -5.77 -0.31 26.00
C ALA A 38 -5.94 -1.56 26.90
N ALA A 39 -6.47 -2.65 26.34
CA ALA A 39 -6.61 -3.93 27.04
C ALA A 39 -5.28 -4.70 27.18
N GLY A 40 -4.16 -4.15 26.70
CA GLY A 40 -2.84 -4.76 26.87
C GLY A 40 -2.60 -6.01 26.02
N VAL A 41 -3.34 -6.18 24.91
CA VAL A 41 -3.28 -7.38 24.06
C VAL A 41 -1.85 -7.66 23.55
N HIS A 42 -1.10 -6.61 23.23
CA HIS A 42 0.27 -6.74 22.75
C HIS A 42 1.22 -7.29 23.83
N GLN A 43 1.02 -6.93 25.10
CA GLN A 43 1.76 -7.51 26.22
C GLN A 43 1.36 -8.96 26.44
N THR A 44 0.06 -9.26 26.47
CA THR A 44 -0.45 -10.63 26.67
C THR A 44 0.07 -11.60 25.62
N LEU A 45 0.15 -11.15 24.36
CA LEU A 45 0.68 -11.94 23.25
C LEU A 45 2.22 -11.91 23.14
N GLY A 46 2.92 -11.16 23.99
CA GLY A 46 4.37 -11.02 23.94
C GLY A 46 4.88 -10.41 22.65
N LEU A 47 4.11 -9.49 22.04
CA LEU A 47 4.52 -8.85 20.78
C LEU A 47 5.79 -8.03 21.00
N HIS A 48 6.73 -8.19 20.08
CA HIS A 48 8.02 -7.51 20.12
C HIS A 48 8.12 -6.32 19.16
N LYS A 49 7.14 -6.18 18.26
CA LYS A 49 6.95 -4.98 17.43
C LYS A 49 6.32 -3.87 18.25
N ILE A 50 6.61 -2.63 17.89
CA ILE A 50 5.97 -1.46 18.50
C ILE A 50 4.46 -1.51 18.17
N ALA A 51 3.61 -1.66 19.18
CA ALA A 51 2.17 -1.64 19.01
C ALA A 51 1.66 -0.20 19.02
N VAL A 52 0.81 0.16 18.05
CA VAL A 52 0.26 1.52 17.92
C VAL A 52 -1.25 1.46 17.72
N PRO A 53 -2.06 2.21 18.49
CA PRO A 53 -3.49 2.27 18.27
C PRO A 53 -3.83 3.13 17.05
N VAL A 54 -4.70 2.64 16.18
CA VAL A 54 -5.31 3.47 15.13
C VAL A 54 -6.29 4.47 15.73
N ARG A 55 -6.42 5.65 15.12
CA ARG A 55 -7.29 6.75 15.56
C ARG A 55 -7.90 7.48 14.36
N ASN A 56 -8.97 8.26 14.62
CA ASN A 56 -9.61 9.15 13.64
C ASN A 56 -10.19 8.48 12.39
N CYS A 57 -10.51 7.18 12.44
CA CYS A 57 -10.98 6.42 11.27
C CYS A 57 -12.43 6.72 10.84
N ARG A 58 -13.18 7.52 11.60
CA ARG A 58 -14.61 7.84 11.34
C ARG A 58 -14.86 9.27 10.88
N GLY A 59 -13.85 10.15 10.98
CA GLY A 59 -13.94 11.55 10.56
C GLY A 59 -13.35 11.82 9.19
N VAL A 60 -12.60 10.88 8.62
CA VAL A 60 -12.02 11.02 7.27
C VAL A 60 -13.11 10.91 6.22
N THR A 61 -13.10 11.85 5.28
CA THR A 61 -14.03 11.97 4.16
C THR A 61 -13.27 11.95 2.83
N ASN A 62 -13.99 11.98 1.70
CA ASN A 62 -13.35 12.12 0.39
C ASN A 62 -12.50 13.40 0.28
N ALA A 63 -12.92 14.49 0.94
CA ALA A 63 -12.21 15.77 0.93
C ALA A 63 -10.83 15.72 1.60
N ASP A 64 -10.57 14.71 2.44
CA ASP A 64 -9.27 14.51 3.10
C ASP A 64 -8.27 13.74 2.23
N MET A 65 -8.69 13.23 1.06
CA MET A 65 -7.83 12.46 0.16
C MET A 65 -6.89 13.39 -0.61
N VAL A 66 -5.61 13.38 -0.25
CA VAL A 66 -4.59 14.26 -0.86
C VAL A 66 -4.55 14.06 -2.38
N HIS A 67 -4.74 15.16 -3.12
CA HIS A 67 -4.79 15.23 -4.58
C HIS A 67 -5.97 14.47 -5.26
N ASN A 68 -6.89 13.86 -4.51
CA ASN A 68 -7.92 12.96 -5.06
C ASN A 68 -9.29 13.17 -4.40
N THR A 69 -9.78 14.41 -4.43
CA THR A 69 -11.03 14.82 -3.75
C THR A 69 -12.22 15.03 -4.69
N PHE A 70 -12.12 14.59 -5.95
CA PHE A 70 -13.16 14.86 -6.95
C PHE A 70 -14.41 13.99 -6.68
N THR A 71 -15.57 14.63 -6.54
CA THR A 71 -16.87 13.97 -6.28
C THR A 71 -17.89 14.30 -7.37
N PRO A 72 -17.74 13.75 -8.59
CA PRO A 72 -18.65 14.02 -9.70
C PRO A 72 -19.96 13.25 -9.59
N ASN A 73 -20.94 13.62 -10.42
CA ASN A 73 -22.10 12.79 -10.68
C ASN A 73 -21.72 11.67 -11.67
N ILE A 74 -21.74 10.41 -11.20
CA ILE A 74 -21.41 9.24 -12.01
C ILE A 74 -22.69 8.45 -12.28
N SER A 75 -22.94 8.13 -13.55
CA SER A 75 -24.05 7.27 -13.99
C SER A 75 -23.57 6.13 -14.87
N VAL A 76 -24.23 4.97 -14.76
CA VAL A 76 -23.98 3.79 -15.60
C VAL A 76 -25.29 3.39 -16.27
N ASP A 77 -25.28 3.26 -17.59
CA ASP A 77 -26.41 2.76 -18.35
C ASP A 77 -26.58 1.23 -18.14
N PRO A 78 -27.75 0.73 -17.73
CA PRO A 78 -27.90 -0.67 -17.32
C PRO A 78 -27.94 -1.66 -18.49
N GLU A 79 -28.20 -1.21 -19.72
CA GLU A 79 -28.23 -2.07 -20.90
C GLU A 79 -26.89 -2.09 -21.65
N THR A 80 -26.23 -0.95 -21.75
CA THR A 80 -25.00 -0.76 -22.56
C THR A 80 -23.72 -0.72 -21.73
N TYR A 81 -23.84 -0.48 -20.42
CA TYR A 81 -22.74 -0.27 -19.48
C TYR A 81 -21.86 0.96 -19.77
N GLU A 82 -22.36 1.92 -20.56
CA GLU A 82 -21.70 3.21 -20.72
C GLU A 82 -21.59 3.92 -19.37
N VAL A 83 -20.36 4.35 -19.02
CA VAL A 83 -20.09 5.13 -17.82
C VAL A 83 -20.00 6.60 -18.19
N ARG A 84 -20.79 7.45 -17.52
CA ARG A 84 -20.75 8.91 -17.70
C ARG A 84 -20.42 9.62 -16.41
N VAL A 85 -19.64 10.69 -16.52
CA VAL A 85 -19.25 11.57 -15.42
C VAL A 85 -19.67 12.98 -15.79
N ASP A 86 -20.55 13.58 -14.99
CA ASP A 86 -21.17 14.88 -15.25
C ASP A 86 -21.79 14.98 -16.67
N GLY A 87 -22.30 13.84 -17.17
CA GLY A 87 -22.91 13.69 -18.50
C GLY A 87 -21.93 13.31 -19.62
N GLU A 88 -20.63 13.43 -19.40
CA GLU A 88 -19.58 13.11 -20.37
C GLU A 88 -19.27 11.61 -20.37
N LEU A 89 -19.23 10.99 -21.55
CA LEU A 89 -18.88 9.57 -21.70
C LEU A 89 -17.41 9.35 -21.33
N LEU A 90 -17.16 8.49 -20.35
CA LEU A 90 -15.82 8.04 -20.00
C LEU A 90 -15.50 6.74 -20.75
N THR A 91 -14.49 6.81 -21.60
CA THR A 91 -13.94 5.66 -22.31
C THR A 91 -12.44 5.86 -22.52
N CYS A 92 -11.73 4.76 -22.76
CA CYS A 92 -10.33 4.81 -23.17
C CYS A 92 -10.03 3.62 -24.09
N ASP A 93 -9.15 3.86 -25.05
CA ASP A 93 -8.65 2.78 -25.90
C ASP A 93 -7.74 1.86 -25.07
N PRO A 94 -7.78 0.54 -25.33
CA PRO A 94 -6.85 -0.38 -24.68
C PRO A 94 -5.41 -0.05 -25.07
N ALA A 95 -4.50 -0.12 -24.11
CA ALA A 95 -3.07 0.05 -24.38
C ALA A 95 -2.44 -1.27 -24.83
N ASP A 96 -1.81 -1.28 -26.01
CA ASP A 96 -1.12 -2.46 -26.55
C ASP A 96 0.19 -2.77 -25.81
N VAL A 97 0.86 -1.73 -25.29
CA VAL A 97 2.16 -1.82 -24.60
C VAL A 97 2.18 -0.85 -23.42
N LEU A 98 2.71 -1.31 -22.28
CA LEU A 98 2.81 -0.51 -21.06
C LEU A 98 4.27 -0.23 -20.67
N PRO A 99 4.55 0.94 -20.06
CA PRO A 99 5.82 1.18 -19.37
C PRO A 99 5.93 0.29 -18.13
N MET A 100 7.12 0.19 -17.56
CA MET A 100 7.39 -0.66 -16.38
C MET A 100 7.00 -2.14 -16.59
N ALA A 101 7.06 -2.66 -17.82
CA ALA A 101 6.80 -4.06 -18.16
C ALA A 101 8.07 -4.74 -18.72
N GLN A 102 8.05 -5.15 -20.00
CA GLN A 102 9.09 -5.96 -20.68
C GLN A 102 10.54 -5.47 -20.49
N ARG A 103 10.76 -4.18 -20.22
CA ARG A 103 12.10 -3.60 -20.05
C ARG A 103 12.81 -4.04 -18.76
N TYR A 104 12.07 -4.28 -17.67
CA TYR A 104 12.65 -4.37 -16.33
C TYR A 104 12.61 -5.77 -15.71
N PHE A 105 11.78 -6.67 -16.25
CA PHE A 105 11.59 -8.01 -15.70
C PHE A 105 12.24 -9.06 -16.60
N LEU A 106 12.87 -10.06 -15.99
CA LEU A 106 13.53 -11.16 -16.72
C LEU A 106 12.51 -12.06 -17.42
N PHE A 107 11.32 -12.19 -16.83
CA PHE A 107 10.17 -12.94 -17.32
C PHE A 107 8.89 -12.16 -17.03
#